data_AF-A0A5C1Q7G1-F1
#
_entry.id   AF-A0A5C1Q7G1-F1
#
_cell.length_a   1.000
_cell.length_b   1.000
_cell.length_c   1.000
_cell.angle_alpha   90.00
_cell.angle_beta   90.00
_cell.angle_gamma   90.00
#
_symmetry.space_group_name_H-M   'P 1'
#
loop_
_entity.id
_entity.type
_entity.pdbx_description
1 polymer ?
#
loop_
_entity_poly.entity_id
_entity_poly.type
_entity_poly.pdbx_seq_one_letter_code
_entity_poly.pdbx_strand_id
1 'polypeptide(L)'
;MTTDSIDASDVADVSDAAALPDVQVLMGATFALMSSWATQSAEDGCTRCRALIARKVVSNLFFLIHHPQVGDGLSRLLSTCHERWQWLSADALQQADLAHALAEQPPRDAMH
;
A
#
# COMPACT_ATOMS: atom_id res chain seq x y z
N MET A 1 -58.18 31.93 -3.39
CA MET A 1 -57.74 32.38 -2.05
C MET A 1 -58.07 31.21 -1.13
N THR A 2 -57.13 30.43 -0.62
CA THR A 2 -55.84 30.82 -0.03
C THR A 2 -54.91 29.59 0.01
N THR A 3 -53.73 29.74 -0.61
CA THR A 3 -52.43 29.06 -0.44
C THR A 3 -52.32 27.55 -0.18
N ASP A 4 -51.83 26.84 -1.20
CA ASP A 4 -50.96 25.67 -1.09
C ASP A 4 -49.80 25.94 -0.12
N SER A 5 -49.71 25.18 0.96
CA SER A 5 -48.54 25.12 1.82
C SER A 5 -47.66 23.98 1.34
N ILE A 6 -46.87 24.24 0.29
CA ILE A 6 -45.79 23.35 -0.11
C ILE A 6 -44.73 23.43 0.98
N ASP A 7 -44.59 22.33 1.71
CA ASP A 7 -43.57 22.11 2.71
C ASP A 7 -42.19 22.24 2.07
N ALA A 8 -41.53 23.37 2.30
CA ALA A 8 -40.17 23.64 1.88
C ALA A 8 -39.15 23.00 2.84
N SER A 9 -39.43 21.79 3.33
CA SER A 9 -38.54 21.06 4.23
C SER A 9 -37.79 19.90 3.55
N ASP A 10 -37.85 19.81 2.21
CA ASP A 10 -37.11 18.82 1.42
C ASP A 10 -36.13 19.48 0.43
N VAL A 11 -35.36 20.45 0.91
CA VAL A 11 -34.24 20.98 0.13
C VAL A 11 -33.00 21.04 1.01
N ALA A 12 -32.13 20.06 0.77
CA ALA A 12 -30.71 20.06 1.05
C ALA A 12 -30.30 20.14 2.53
N ASP A 13 -30.37 19.00 3.21
CA ASP A 13 -29.26 18.59 4.07
C ASP A 13 -28.60 17.34 3.48
N VAL A 14 -28.15 17.46 2.22
CA VAL A 14 -26.97 16.72 1.79
C VAL A 14 -25.78 17.51 2.32
N SER A 15 -25.67 17.62 3.66
CA SER A 15 -24.38 17.83 4.27
C SER A 15 -23.60 16.55 4.00
N ASP A 16 -23.02 16.51 2.81
CA ASP A 16 -21.71 15.96 2.50
C ASP A 16 -20.64 16.64 3.40
N ALA A 17 -20.89 16.67 4.71
CA ALA A 17 -19.84 16.66 5.70
C ALA A 17 -19.31 15.23 5.64
N ALA A 18 -18.58 14.92 4.56
CA ALA A 18 -17.70 13.77 4.49
C ALA A 18 -16.80 13.88 5.71
N ALA A 19 -17.23 13.24 6.81
CA ALA A 19 -16.50 13.22 8.05
C ALA A 19 -15.09 12.77 7.68
N LEU A 20 -14.11 13.63 7.95
CA LEU A 20 -12.70 13.33 7.67
C LEU A 20 -12.47 11.88 8.08
N PRO A 21 -12.03 11.00 7.16
CA PRO A 21 -11.96 9.58 7.44
C PRO A 21 -11.12 9.39 8.69
N ASP A 22 -11.61 8.55 9.61
CA ASP A 22 -10.86 8.21 10.81
C ASP A 22 -9.42 7.86 10.44
N VAL A 23 -8.46 8.35 11.21
CA VAL A 23 -7.04 8.21 10.88
C VAL A 23 -6.67 6.74 10.69
N GLN A 24 -7.30 5.82 11.44
CA GLN A 24 -7.08 4.39 11.26
C GLN A 24 -7.63 3.86 9.93
N VAL A 25 -8.76 4.40 9.45
CA VAL A 25 -9.30 4.11 8.11
C VAL A 25 -8.34 4.61 7.03
N LEU A 26 -7.82 5.83 7.17
CA LEU A 26 -6.86 6.38 6.21
C LEU A 26 -5.55 5.57 6.19
N MET A 27 -5.04 5.17 7.35
CA MET A 27 -3.85 4.31 7.47
C MET A 27 -4.11 2.91 6.91
N GLY A 28 -5.26 2.31 7.20
CA GLY A 28 -5.69 1.03 6.64
C GLY A 28 -5.83 1.07 5.12
N ALA A 29 -6.43 2.14 4.58
CA ALA A 29 -6.55 2.36 3.14
C ALA A 29 -5.18 2.56 2.46
N THR A 30 -4.30 3.34 3.08
CA THR A 30 -2.91 3.53 2.59
C THR A 30 -2.17 2.21 2.56
N PHE A 31 -2.33 1.38 3.59
CA PHE A 31 -1.77 0.03 3.63
C PHE A 31 -2.32 -0.90 2.55
N ALA A 32 -3.64 -0.91 2.35
CA ALA A 32 -4.28 -1.70 1.31
C ALA A 32 -3.80 -1.29 -0.09
N LEU A 33 -3.67 0.01 -0.33
CA LEU A 33 -3.19 0.54 -1.61
C LEU A 33 -1.72 0.19 -1.87
N MET A 34 -0.86 0.31 -0.85
CA MET A 34 0.54 -0.12 -0.93
C MET A 34 0.68 -1.62 -1.21
N SER A 35 -0.16 -2.44 -0.57
CA SER A 35 -0.15 -3.89 -0.74
C SER A 35 -0.66 -4.30 -2.13
N SER A 36 -1.72 -3.64 -2.61
CA SER A 36 -2.28 -3.85 -3.96
C SER A 36 -1.26 -3.52 -5.05
N TRP A 37 -0.60 -2.37 -4.95
CA TRP A 37 0.45 -1.96 -5.89
C TRP A 37 1.61 -2.96 -5.94
N ALA A 38 2.02 -3.47 -4.79
CA ALA A 38 3.08 -4.46 -4.71
C ALA A 38 2.68 -5.81 -5.35
N THR A 39 1.41 -6.22 -5.23
CA THR A 39 0.88 -7.39 -5.94
C THR A 39 0.89 -7.17 -7.45
N GLN A 40 0.41 -6.03 -7.93
CA GLN A 40 0.42 -5.71 -9.37
C GLN A 40 1.85 -5.70 -9.95
N SER A 41 2.80 -5.11 -9.23
CA SER A 41 4.20 -5.08 -9.66
C SER A 41 4.88 -6.45 -9.68
N ALA A 42 4.30 -7.45 -9.00
CA ALA A 42 4.75 -8.84 -9.13
C ALA A 42 4.28 -9.47 -10.46
N GLU A 43 3.12 -9.07 -10.98
CA GLU A 43 2.57 -9.52 -12.26
C GLU A 43 3.31 -8.88 -13.45
N ASP A 44 3.76 -7.64 -13.31
CA ASP A 44 4.48 -6.90 -14.36
C ASP A 44 5.91 -7.44 -14.62
N GLY A 45 6.36 -8.45 -13.86
CA GLY A 45 7.64 -9.14 -14.08
C GLY A 45 8.89 -8.33 -13.72
N CYS A 46 8.77 -7.07 -13.30
CA CYS A 46 9.91 -6.26 -12.86
C CYS A 46 10.33 -6.61 -11.42
N THR A 47 11.19 -7.63 -11.27
CA THR A 47 11.71 -8.11 -9.97
C THR A 47 12.38 -6.99 -9.16
N ARG A 48 13.14 -6.11 -9.81
CA ARG A 48 13.79 -4.96 -9.16
C ARG A 48 12.78 -3.91 -8.68
N CYS A 49 11.74 -3.63 -9.45
CA CYS A 49 10.67 -2.71 -9.05
C CYS A 49 9.94 -3.25 -7.82
N ARG A 50 9.63 -4.56 -7.81
CA ARG A 50 9.02 -5.25 -6.67
C ARG A 50 9.86 -5.15 -5.41
N ALA A 51 11.19 -5.33 -5.50
CA ALA A 51 12.09 -5.17 -4.36
C ALA A 51 12.08 -3.74 -3.79
N LEU A 52 12.09 -2.72 -4.65
CA LEU A 52 12.04 -1.32 -4.24
C LEU A 52 10.71 -0.96 -3.58
N ILE A 53 9.59 -1.44 -4.13
CA ILE A 53 8.26 -1.24 -3.56
C ILE A 53 8.17 -1.91 -2.19
N ALA A 54 8.57 -3.18 -2.08
CA ALA A 54 8.55 -3.90 -0.81
C ALA A 54 9.35 -3.16 0.28
N ARG A 55 10.55 -2.65 -0.04
CA ARG A 55 11.33 -1.82 0.90
C ARG A 55 10.61 -0.52 1.30
N LYS A 56 9.91 0.12 0.37
CA LYS A 56 9.14 1.33 0.66
C LYS A 56 7.96 1.03 1.58
N VAL A 57 7.26 -0.09 1.36
CA VAL A 57 6.18 -0.55 2.24
C VAL A 57 6.70 -0.82 3.65
N VAL A 58 7.83 -1.53 3.79
CA VAL A 58 8.50 -1.75 5.09
C VAL A 58 8.79 -0.42 5.79
N SER A 59 9.41 0.53 5.09
CA SER A 59 9.73 1.84 5.69
C SER A 59 8.47 2.60 6.12
N ASN A 60 7.41 2.62 5.32
CA ASN A 60 6.17 3.30 5.68
C ASN A 60 5.49 2.64 6.88
N LEU A 61 5.47 1.30 6.93
CA LEU A 61 4.90 0.55 8.05
C LEU A 61 5.63 0.85 9.35
N PHE A 62 6.96 0.96 9.34
CA PHE A 62 7.73 1.37 10.51
C PHE A 62 7.25 2.72 11.07
N PHE A 63 7.06 3.73 10.21
CA PHE A 63 6.54 5.02 10.65
C PHE A 63 5.10 4.97 11.15
N LEU A 64 4.24 4.17 10.51
CA LEU A 64 2.86 4.02 10.92
C LEU A 64 2.73 3.31 12.26
N ILE A 65 3.48 2.23 12.52
CA ILE A 65 3.46 1.49 13.80
C ILE A 65 3.73 2.40 14.99
N HIS A 66 4.63 3.37 14.82
CA HIS A 66 5.06 4.32 15.85
C HIS A 66 4.28 5.64 15.82
N HIS A 67 3.24 5.76 15.00
CA HIS A 67 2.49 7.01 14.88
C HIS A 67 1.64 7.24 16.14
N PRO A 68 1.63 8.46 16.73
CA PRO A 68 0.95 8.73 18.02
C PRO A 68 -0.55 8.45 18.02
N GLN A 69 -1.18 8.46 16.83
CA GLN A 69 -2.63 8.26 16.68
C GLN A 69 -3.00 6.81 16.33
N VAL A 70 -2.02 5.90 16.24
CA VAL A 70 -2.28 4.48 16.03
C VAL A 70 -2.64 3.83 17.37
N GLY A 71 -3.83 3.26 17.46
CA GLY A 71 -4.23 2.47 18.62
C GLY A 71 -3.53 1.10 18.65
N ASP A 72 -3.48 0.49 19.83
CA ASP A 72 -2.76 -0.77 20.09
C ASP A 72 -3.17 -1.94 19.18
N GLY A 73 -4.45 -1.99 18.78
CA GLY A 73 -4.96 -3.01 17.86
C GLY A 73 -4.35 -2.88 16.46
N LEU A 74 -4.41 -1.68 15.90
CA LEU A 74 -3.83 -1.39 14.59
C LEU A 74 -2.31 -1.46 14.61
N SER A 75 -1.65 -1.00 15.69
CA SER A 75 -0.19 -1.11 15.84
C SER A 75 0.28 -2.57 15.74
N ARG A 76 -0.41 -3.51 16.41
CA ARG A 76 -0.11 -4.94 16.33
C ARG A 76 -0.32 -5.52 14.93
N LEU A 77 -1.38 -5.13 14.26
CA LEU A 77 -1.64 -5.55 12.87
C LEU A 77 -0.54 -5.03 11.94
N LEU A 78 -0.21 -3.74 12.02
CA LEU A 78 0.85 -3.13 11.22
C LEU A 78 2.22 -3.75 11.51
N SER A 79 2.50 -4.11 12.76
CA SER A 79 3.74 -4.82 13.15
C SER A 79 3.83 -6.19 12.49
N THR A 80 2.76 -6.98 12.55
CA THR A 80 2.68 -8.28 11.85
C THR A 80 2.87 -8.11 10.34
N CYS A 81 2.24 -7.08 9.76
CA CYS A 81 2.40 -6.77 8.33
C CYS A 81 3.84 -6.37 8.01
N HIS A 82 4.48 -5.56 8.85
CA HIS A 82 5.85 -5.09 8.67
C HIS A 82 6.83 -6.26 8.63
N GLU A 83 6.70 -7.23 9.55
CA GLU A 83 7.52 -8.46 9.55
C GLU A 83 7.35 -9.24 8.25
N ARG A 84 6.11 -9.44 7.77
CA ARG A 84 5.85 -10.13 6.49
C ARG A 84 6.46 -9.40 5.31
N TRP A 85 6.33 -8.08 5.26
CA TRP A 85 6.89 -7.26 4.19
C TRP A 85 8.42 -7.22 4.22
N GLN A 86 9.05 -7.32 5.39
CA GLN A 86 10.50 -7.46 5.50
C GLN A 86 10.98 -8.74 4.81
N TRP A 87 10.35 -9.88 5.10
CA TRP A 87 10.65 -11.15 4.44
C TRP A 87 10.48 -11.08 2.92
N LEU A 88 9.35 -10.54 2.45
CA LEU A 88 9.09 -10.36 1.02
C LEU A 88 10.11 -9.43 0.35
N SER A 89 10.55 -8.38 1.06
CA SER A 89 11.56 -7.46 0.53
C SER A 89 12.93 -8.11 0.37
N ALA A 90 13.32 -8.97 1.32
CA ALA A 90 14.57 -9.70 1.27
C ALA A 90 14.56 -10.74 0.13
N ASP A 91 13.48 -11.50 0.00
CA ASP A 91 13.28 -12.47 -1.08
C ASP A 91 13.31 -11.79 -2.46
N ALA A 92 12.55 -10.71 -2.63
CA ALA A 92 12.50 -9.98 -3.90
C ALA A 92 13.87 -9.37 -4.27
N LEU A 93 14.65 -8.91 -3.30
CA LEU A 93 16.00 -8.40 -3.55
C LEU A 93 16.94 -9.52 -3.99
N GLN A 94 16.90 -10.67 -3.33
CA GLN A 94 17.69 -11.84 -3.72
C GLN A 94 17.34 -12.32 -5.14
N GLN A 95 16.06 -12.32 -5.50
CA GLN A 95 15.60 -12.64 -6.86
C GLN A 95 16.08 -11.63 -7.89
N ALA A 96 16.07 -10.33 -7.56
CA ALA A 96 16.57 -9.29 -8.45
C ALA A 96 18.09 -9.41 -8.69
N ASP A 97 18.86 -9.72 -7.65
CA ASP A 97 20.31 -9.92 -7.75
C ASP A 97 20.66 -11.17 -8.57
N LEU A 98 19.93 -12.28 -8.36
CA LEU A 98 20.04 -13.48 -9.19
C LEU A 98 19.71 -13.19 -10.66
N ALA A 99 18.62 -12.49 -10.93
CA ALA A 99 18.23 -12.13 -12.29
C ALA A 99 19.29 -11.25 -12.97
N HIS A 100 19.89 -10.31 -12.24
CA HIS A 100 20.99 -9.49 -12.75
C HIS A 100 22.23 -10.32 -13.05
N ALA A 101 22.64 -11.22 -12.15
CA ALA A 101 23.81 -12.07 -12.33
C ALA A 101 23.68 -13.01 -13.55
N LEU A 102 22.48 -13.51 -13.83
CA LEU A 102 22.20 -14.33 -15.02
C LEU A 102 22.25 -13.51 -16.32
N ALA A 103 21.82 -12.25 -16.29
CA ALA A 103 21.86 -11.35 -17.45
C ALA A 103 23.29 -10.94 -17.84
N GLU A 104 24.20 -10.85 -16.85
CA GLU A 104 25.62 -10.50 -17.06
C GLU A 104 26.48 -11.70 -17.52
N GLN A 105 25.92 -12.91 -17.67
CA GLN A 105 26.71 -14.03 -18.19
C GLN A 105 27.02 -13.85 -19.69
N PRO A 106 28.30 -13.80 -20.09
CA PRO A 106 28.64 -13.68 -21.50
C PRO A 106 28.15 -14.92 -22.29
N PRO A 107 27.83 -14.75 -23.59
CA PRO A 107 27.37 -15.86 -24.42
C PRO A 107 28.45 -16.95 -24.44
N ARG A 108 28.06 -18.16 -24.01
CA ARG A 108 28.96 -19.34 -23.91
C ARG A 108 29.61 -19.73 -25.24
N ASP A 109 29.11 -19.22 -26.36
CA ASP A 109 29.54 -19.57 -27.72
C ASP A 109 30.66 -18.67 -28.29
N ALA A 110 31.10 -17.63 -27.58
CA ALA A 110 32.18 -16.74 -28.04
C ALA A 110 33.61 -17.25 -27.77
N MET A 111 33.75 -18.53 -27.39
CA MET A 111 35.02 -19.14 -26.99
C MET A 111 35.38 -20.38 -27.82
N HIS A 112 35.19 -20.31 -29.14
CA HIS A 112 35.75 -21.27 -30.11
C HIS A 112 36.23 -20.58 -31.38
#